data_AF-E8UC40-F1
#
_entry.id   AF-E8UC40-F1
#
_cell.length_a   1.000
_cell.length_b   1.000
_cell.length_c   1.000
_cell.angle_alpha   90.00
_cell.angle_beta   90.00
_cell.angle_gamma   90.00
#
_symmetry.space_group_name_H-M   'P 1'
#
loop_
_entity.id
_entity.type
_entity.pdbx_description
1 polymer ?
#
loop_
_entity_poly.entity_id
_entity_poly.type
_entity_poly.pdbx_seq_one_letter_code
_entity_poly.pdbx_strand_id
1 'polypeptide(L)'
;MKFAEQLKHAREQRGLTLADLAQRTHIRTDYLAALEAGDLSALPERTYTRAYVQQLARTLGLDPAPLLADFDAHVPRAASDTPTITRPTIRTRPRRALPTGLIAGTLSALLAVGVLGYFGYTAWIARPAQTSDATTPAPTAPATQVKLTLRTQPEGARVYLDNRFLGLTPVSGFPLDARDTANLRVEYGGFKTIEERIPLQRNVAYTVKLQRGSGTTALVPVTPPPPKPTTPVAATGTPTPDAVPTPAATPATGVRLTFTGRSWVRVTQAGRTLYEGIPTPGSTRDFPSGVMVRAGNPTAVQVSVNGQTAEAFGASASALTRTF
;
A
#
# COMPACT_ATOMS: atom_id res chain seq x y z
N MET A 1 33.96 5.37 29.65
CA MET A 1 32.84 4.70 30.37
C MET A 1 32.99 3.22 30.11
N LYS A 2 32.99 2.37 31.14
CA LYS A 2 33.38 0.96 30.99
C LYS A 2 32.34 0.16 30.20
N PHE A 3 31.05 0.45 30.37
CA PHE A 3 29.98 -0.23 29.63
C PHE A 3 30.10 -0.03 28.10
N ALA A 4 30.48 1.17 27.65
CA ALA A 4 30.61 1.50 26.23
C ALA A 4 31.70 0.68 25.55
N GLU A 5 32.87 0.58 26.19
CA GLU A 5 34.00 -0.22 25.71
C GLU A 5 33.68 -1.71 25.71
N GLN A 6 33.00 -2.21 26.73
CA GLN A 6 32.57 -3.62 26.81
C GLN A 6 31.59 -4.00 25.69
N LEU A 7 30.62 -3.13 25.39
CA LEU A 7 29.68 -3.35 24.28
C LEU A 7 30.42 -3.37 22.93
N LYS A 8 31.31 -2.41 22.69
CA LYS A 8 32.10 -2.33 21.47
C LYS A 8 32.98 -3.57 21.29
N HIS A 9 33.72 -3.95 22.32
CA HIS A 9 34.61 -5.10 22.28
C HIS A 9 33.83 -6.41 22.05
N ALA A 10 32.70 -6.60 22.73
CA ALA A 10 31.86 -7.78 22.54
C ALA A 10 31.22 -7.84 21.14
N ARG A 11 30.89 -6.69 20.54
CA ARG A 11 30.43 -6.62 19.14
C ARG A 11 31.55 -7.05 18.19
N GLU A 12 32.75 -6.50 18.36
CA GLU A 12 33.92 -6.78 17.51
C GLU A 12 34.36 -8.24 17.60
N GLN A 13 34.37 -8.83 18.79
CA GLN A 13 34.67 -10.26 18.99
C GLN A 13 33.69 -11.19 18.25
N ARG A 14 32.47 -10.71 17.96
CA ARG A 14 31.45 -11.46 17.23
C ARG A 14 31.44 -11.17 15.74
N GLY A 15 32.35 -10.31 15.26
CA GLY A 15 32.43 -9.91 13.86
C GLY A 15 31.18 -9.18 13.36
N LEU A 16 30.39 -8.58 14.26
CA LEU A 16 29.16 -7.88 13.90
C LEU A 16 29.47 -6.44 13.51
N THR A 17 28.93 -5.99 12.38
CA THR A 17 28.95 -4.57 12.04
C THR A 17 27.89 -3.81 12.86
N LEU A 18 28.05 -2.49 12.99
CA LEU A 18 27.00 -1.64 13.59
C LEU A 18 25.67 -1.74 12.83
N ALA A 19 25.72 -1.96 11.50
CA ALA A 19 24.54 -2.17 10.68
C ALA A 19 23.82 -3.49 11.01
N ASP A 20 24.56 -4.59 11.20
CA ASP A 20 23.98 -5.87 11.60
C ASP A 20 23.34 -5.78 12.98
N LEU A 21 24.00 -5.08 13.91
CA LEU A 21 23.50 -4.88 15.26
C LEU A 21 22.23 -4.00 15.25
N ALA A 22 22.19 -2.97 14.39
CA ALA A 22 21.01 -2.14 14.17
C ALA A 22 19.83 -2.95 13.62
N GLN A 23 20.07 -3.84 12.65
CA GLN A 23 19.02 -4.71 12.11
C GLN A 23 18.47 -5.68 13.14
N ARG A 24 19.34 -6.26 13.99
CA ARG A 24 18.94 -7.23 15.03
C ARG A 24 18.21 -6.59 16.19
N THR A 25 18.59 -5.37 16.56
CA THR A 25 18.05 -4.68 17.74
C THR A 25 16.96 -3.66 17.40
N HIS A 26 16.80 -3.30 16.14
CA HIS A 26 15.97 -2.18 15.69
C HIS A 26 16.34 -0.83 16.34
N ILE A 27 17.57 -0.71 16.84
CA ILE A 27 18.12 0.55 17.35
C ILE A 27 18.83 1.24 16.18
N ARG A 28 18.64 2.56 16.06
CA ARG A 28 19.30 3.36 15.00
C ARG A 28 20.81 3.22 15.10
N THR A 29 21.47 3.06 13.95
CA THR A 29 22.94 2.93 13.86
C THR A 29 23.66 4.10 14.53
N ASP A 30 23.15 5.33 14.39
CA ASP A 30 23.71 6.53 15.03
C ASP A 30 23.73 6.42 16.57
N TYR A 31 22.69 5.82 17.17
CA TYR A 31 22.61 5.62 18.62
C TYR A 31 23.55 4.50 19.09
N LEU A 32 23.72 3.45 18.28
CA LEU A 32 24.69 2.41 18.57
C LEU A 32 26.13 2.95 18.54
N ALA A 33 26.44 3.77 17.53
CA ALA A 33 27.72 4.45 17.44
C ALA A 33 27.95 5.39 18.65
N ALA A 34 26.95 6.19 19.02
CA ALA A 34 27.02 7.07 20.18
C ALA A 34 27.18 6.30 21.50
N LEU A 35 26.49 5.17 21.68
CA LEU A 35 26.63 4.29 22.84
C LEU A 35 28.04 3.69 22.94
N GLU A 36 28.61 3.20 21.84
CA GLU A 36 29.98 2.66 21.81
C GLU A 36 31.05 3.75 21.97
N ALA A 37 30.77 4.99 21.56
CA ALA A 37 31.63 6.14 21.77
C ALA A 37 31.50 6.75 23.18
N GLY A 38 30.49 6.34 23.96
CA GLY A 38 30.16 6.98 25.23
C GLY A 38 29.63 8.41 25.10
N ASP A 39 29.18 8.81 23.91
CA ASP A 39 28.57 10.12 23.68
C ASP A 39 27.09 10.08 24.07
N LEU A 40 26.83 10.35 25.35
CA LEU A 40 25.48 10.36 25.90
C LEU A 40 24.64 11.55 25.43
N SER A 41 25.25 12.59 24.87
CA SER A 41 24.54 13.81 24.45
C SER A 41 23.74 13.61 23.16
N ALA A 42 24.16 12.65 22.33
CA ALA A 42 23.48 12.25 21.10
C ALA A 42 22.36 11.22 21.31
N LEU A 43 22.18 10.74 22.54
CA LEU A 43 21.22 9.68 22.88
C LEU A 43 19.86 10.26 23.34
N PRO A 44 18.76 9.49 23.18
CA PRO A 44 17.46 9.89 23.70
C PRO A 44 17.40 9.86 25.23
N GLU A 45 16.22 10.13 25.79
CA GLU A 45 16.01 10.15 27.25
C GLU A 45 16.56 8.89 27.94
N ARG A 46 17.05 9.08 29.17
CA ARG A 46 17.73 8.07 30.00
C ARG A 46 17.02 6.72 30.00
N THR A 47 15.69 6.71 30.11
CA THR A 47 14.87 5.48 30.14
C THR A 47 15.06 4.64 28.87
N TYR A 48 15.05 5.28 27.70
CA TYR A 48 15.28 4.60 26.43
C TYR A 48 16.73 4.15 26.28
N THR A 49 17.68 5.02 26.64
CA THR A 49 19.11 4.70 26.58
C THR A 49 19.46 3.50 27.45
N ARG A 50 18.91 3.43 28.66
CA ARG A 50 19.05 2.27 29.56
C ARG A 50 18.49 0.98 28.96
N ALA A 51 17.33 1.06 28.30
CA ALA A 51 16.73 -0.08 27.61
C ALA A 51 17.61 -0.54 26.42
N TYR A 52 18.24 0.39 25.69
CA TYR A 52 19.18 0.06 24.63
C TYR A 52 20.42 -0.65 25.14
N VAL A 53 21.03 -0.17 26.24
CA VAL A 53 22.17 -0.85 26.88
C VAL A 53 21.79 -2.27 27.30
N GLN A 54 20.61 -2.45 27.91
CA GLN A 54 20.11 -3.77 28.30
C GLN A 54 19.90 -4.69 27.10
N GLN A 55 19.29 -4.19 26.02
CA GLN A 55 19.03 -4.96 24.82
C GLN A 55 20.34 -5.34 24.12
N LEU A 56 21.29 -4.41 24.01
CA LEU A 56 22.61 -4.67 23.42
C LEU A 56 23.38 -5.72 24.21
N ALA A 57 23.40 -5.62 25.55
CA ALA A 57 24.03 -6.62 26.40
C ALA A 57 23.44 -8.02 26.14
N ARG A 58 22.12 -8.14 26.09
CA ARG A 58 21.44 -9.42 25.80
C ARG A 58 21.76 -9.96 24.40
N THR A 59 21.70 -9.12 23.37
CA THR A 59 22.04 -9.51 22.00
C THR A 59 23.51 -9.89 21.86
N LEU A 60 24.38 -9.20 22.59
CA LEU A 60 25.80 -9.49 22.71
C LEU A 60 26.12 -10.52 23.80
N GLY A 61 25.12 -11.25 24.32
CA GLY A 61 25.28 -12.34 25.29
C GLY A 61 26.13 -11.98 26.51
N LEU A 62 26.15 -10.70 26.89
CA LEU A 62 26.75 -10.17 28.10
C LEU A 62 25.71 -10.14 29.21
N ASP A 63 26.16 -10.21 30.46
CA ASP A 63 25.28 -9.94 31.60
C ASP A 63 24.92 -8.44 31.64
N PRO A 64 23.64 -8.05 31.53
CA PRO A 64 23.24 -6.65 31.56
C PRO A 64 23.45 -5.98 32.93
N ALA A 65 23.47 -6.72 34.04
CA ALA A 65 23.51 -6.13 35.38
C ALA A 65 24.75 -5.23 35.63
N PRO A 66 26.00 -5.67 35.39
CA PRO A 66 27.18 -4.82 35.59
C PRO A 66 27.24 -3.63 34.62
N LEU A 67 26.79 -3.81 33.36
CA LEU A 67 26.77 -2.74 32.36
C LEU A 67 25.76 -1.64 32.73
N LEU A 68 24.59 -2.04 33.21
CA LEU A 68 23.56 -1.10 33.67
C LEU A 68 23.98 -0.37 34.94
N ALA A 69 24.71 -1.01 35.85
CA ALA A 69 25.25 -0.35 37.03
C ALA A 69 26.28 0.74 36.67
N ASP A 70 27.20 0.45 35.74
CA ASP A 70 28.14 1.45 35.24
C ASP A 70 27.43 2.59 34.48
N PHE A 71 26.41 2.28 33.68
CA PHE A 71 25.57 3.29 33.02
C PHE A 71 24.83 4.17 34.04
N ASP A 72 24.17 3.56 35.03
CA ASP A 72 23.38 4.26 36.05
C ASP A 72 24.26 5.17 36.92
N ALA A 73 25.56 4.84 37.10
CA ALA A 73 26.54 5.67 37.79
C ALA A 73 26.95 6.93 37.00
N HIS A 74 27.04 6.84 35.67
CA HIS A 74 27.40 7.96 34.81
C HIS A 74 26.18 8.80 34.37
N VAL A 75 25.00 8.20 34.39
CA VAL A 75 23.72 8.84 34.08
C VAL A 75 22.80 8.68 35.28
N PRO A 76 22.99 9.47 36.35
CA PRO A 76 22.13 9.40 37.53
C PRO A 76 20.69 9.72 37.13
N ARG A 77 19.74 9.05 37.79
CA ARG A 77 18.31 9.34 37.62
C ARG A 77 18.05 10.78 38.05
N ALA A 78 17.58 11.63 37.14
CA ALA A 78 17.12 12.94 37.55
C ALA A 78 15.85 12.76 38.40
N ALA A 79 15.73 13.49 39.51
CA ALA A 79 14.56 13.44 40.40
C ALA A 79 13.22 13.80 39.69
N SER A 80 13.30 14.23 38.44
CA SER A 80 12.16 14.58 37.57
C SER A 80 11.83 13.54 36.49
N ASP A 81 12.43 12.34 36.51
CA ASP A 81 12.07 11.21 35.63
C ASP A 81 10.73 10.55 36.02
N THR A 82 9.70 11.38 36.23
CA THR A 82 8.30 10.96 36.10
C THR A 82 8.08 10.76 34.60
N PRO A 83 7.41 9.69 34.13
CA PRO A 83 6.98 9.60 32.74
C PRO A 83 5.99 10.75 32.49
N THR A 84 6.54 11.90 32.12
CA THR A 84 5.76 13.02 31.65
C THR A 84 5.28 12.54 30.29
N ILE A 85 4.01 12.12 30.22
CA ILE A 85 3.28 12.11 28.95
C ILE A 85 3.28 13.57 28.49
N THR A 86 4.37 13.96 27.85
CA THR A 86 4.49 15.25 27.21
C THR A 86 3.65 15.12 25.96
N ARG A 87 2.35 15.42 26.10
CA ARG A 87 1.53 15.85 24.96
C ARG A 87 2.40 16.84 24.19
N PRO A 88 2.68 16.65 22.89
CA PRO A 88 3.66 17.45 22.19
C PRO A 88 3.23 18.92 22.27
N THR A 89 3.83 19.67 23.20
CA THR A 89 3.78 21.11 23.19
C THR A 89 4.73 21.49 22.08
N ILE A 90 4.14 21.92 20.97
CA ILE A 90 4.86 22.51 19.84
C ILE A 90 5.73 23.61 20.43
N ARG A 91 7.02 23.32 20.62
CA ARG A 91 8.03 24.30 20.96
C ARG A 91 8.23 25.13 19.70
N THR A 92 7.46 26.19 19.56
CA THR A 92 7.76 27.26 18.63
C THR A 92 9.14 27.81 19.04
N ARG A 93 10.16 27.52 18.23
CA ARG A 93 11.46 28.19 18.37
C ARG A 93 11.19 29.70 18.35
N PRO A 94 11.75 30.50 19.28
CA PRO A 94 11.66 31.95 19.15
C PRO A 94 12.34 32.32 17.84
N ARG A 95 11.57 32.85 16.90
CA ARG A 95 12.09 33.40 15.64
C ARG A 95 13.03 34.53 16.03
N ARG A 96 14.34 34.33 15.85
CA ARG A 96 15.27 35.46 15.71
C ARG A 96 14.75 36.28 14.53
N ALA A 97 14.31 37.50 14.81
CA ALA A 97 13.92 38.44 13.79
C ALA A 97 15.16 38.73 12.93
N LEU A 98 15.14 38.28 11.68
CA LEU A 98 16.10 38.76 10.69
C LEU A 98 15.79 40.24 10.41
N PRO A 99 16.82 41.09 10.20
CA PRO A 99 16.62 42.50 9.90
C PRO A 99 15.82 42.64 8.61
N THR A 100 14.69 43.34 8.69
CA THR A 100 13.65 43.48 7.65
C THR A 100 14.20 44.02 6.32
N GLY A 101 15.34 44.71 6.33
CA GLY A 101 16.00 45.24 5.13
C GLY A 101 16.60 44.19 4.19
N LEU A 102 17.03 43.02 4.69
CA LEU A 102 17.63 41.97 3.84
C LEU A 102 16.59 41.04 3.19
N ILE A 103 15.39 40.93 3.79
CA ILE A 103 14.30 40.09 3.26
C ILE A 103 13.62 40.75 2.06
N ALA A 104 13.44 42.08 2.07
CA ALA A 104 12.82 42.80 0.96
C ALA A 104 13.66 42.73 -0.33
N GLY A 105 14.98 42.91 -0.23
CA GLY A 105 15.87 42.87 -1.40
C GLY A 105 15.95 41.49 -2.06
N THR A 106 15.99 40.41 -1.26
CA THR A 106 16.08 39.04 -1.78
C THR A 106 14.76 38.56 -2.38
N LEU A 107 13.61 38.93 -1.82
CA LEU A 107 12.30 38.65 -2.40
C LEU A 107 12.09 39.35 -3.75
N SER A 108 12.49 40.63 -3.87
CA SER A 108 12.40 41.37 -5.13
C SER A 108 13.30 40.77 -6.22
N ALA A 109 14.51 40.32 -5.88
CA ALA A 109 15.41 39.68 -6.82
C ALA A 109 14.88 38.32 -7.31
N LEU A 110 14.31 37.50 -6.41
CA LEU A 110 13.69 36.22 -6.79
C LEU A 110 12.43 36.40 -7.63
N LEU A 111 11.63 37.44 -7.35
CA LEU A 111 10.46 37.80 -8.16
C LEU A 111 10.88 38.25 -9.56
N ALA A 112 11.94 39.05 -9.68
CA ALA A 112 12.47 39.49 -10.97
C ALA A 112 12.98 38.30 -11.81
N VAL A 113 13.74 37.37 -11.20
CA VAL A 113 14.22 36.16 -11.87
C VAL A 113 13.06 35.24 -12.28
N GLY A 114 12.05 35.08 -11.42
CA GLY A 114 10.86 34.30 -11.72
C GLY A 114 10.02 34.88 -12.86
N VAL A 115 9.84 36.21 -12.89
CA VAL A 115 9.14 36.92 -13.97
C VAL A 115 9.92 36.81 -15.28
N LEU A 116 11.24 37.01 -15.24
CA LEU A 116 12.08 36.91 -16.44
C LEU A 116 12.11 35.48 -17.00
N GLY A 117 12.16 34.47 -16.12
CA GLY A 117 12.05 33.06 -16.49
C GLY A 117 10.66 32.71 -17.05
N TYR A 118 9.59 33.26 -16.49
CA TYR A 118 8.23 33.06 -16.98
C TYR A 118 8.03 33.66 -18.37
N PHE A 119 8.50 34.90 -18.61
CA PHE A 119 8.40 35.53 -19.93
C PHE A 119 9.31 34.87 -20.98
N GLY A 120 10.51 34.41 -20.58
CA GLY A 120 11.37 33.60 -21.46
C GLY A 120 10.71 32.27 -21.84
N TYR A 121 10.04 31.61 -20.88
CA TYR A 121 9.29 30.39 -21.12
C TYR A 121 8.10 30.64 -22.04
N THR A 122 7.24 31.64 -21.76
CA THR A 122 6.07 31.93 -22.61
C THR A 122 6.45 32.33 -24.03
N ALA A 123 7.56 33.05 -24.23
CA ALA A 123 8.07 33.37 -25.56
C ALA A 123 8.62 32.14 -26.32
N TRP A 124 9.12 31.12 -25.61
CA TRP A 124 9.62 29.87 -26.23
C TRP A 124 8.48 28.93 -26.67
N ILE A 125 7.37 28.89 -25.93
CA ILE A 125 6.15 28.15 -26.31
C ILE A 125 5.26 28.92 -27.29
N ALA A 126 5.34 30.25 -27.32
CA ALA A 126 4.66 31.08 -28.30
C ALA A 126 5.41 31.08 -29.64
N ARG A 127 5.56 29.90 -30.26
CA ARG A 127 5.74 29.83 -31.71
C ARG A 127 4.36 30.04 -32.32
N PRO A 128 4.14 31.07 -33.17
CA PRO A 128 2.90 31.16 -33.91
C PRO A 128 2.82 29.96 -34.85
N ALA A 129 2.01 28.97 -34.47
CA ALA A 129 1.64 27.88 -35.34
C ALA A 129 0.85 28.48 -36.51
N GLN A 130 1.34 28.21 -37.72
CA GLN A 130 0.65 28.53 -38.96
C GLN A 130 -0.80 28.06 -38.87
N THR A 131 -1.73 28.98 -39.05
CA THR A 131 -3.15 28.71 -39.21
C THR A 131 -3.33 27.89 -40.48
N SER A 132 -3.36 26.57 -40.32
CA SER A 132 -4.04 25.69 -41.27
C SER A 132 -5.52 25.77 -40.94
N ASP A 133 -6.26 26.52 -41.75
CA ASP A 133 -7.69 26.31 -41.90
C ASP A 133 -7.92 24.85 -42.26
N ALA A 134 -8.74 24.16 -41.45
CA ALA A 134 -9.79 23.23 -41.90
C ALA A 134 -10.20 22.24 -40.79
N THR A 135 -11.50 22.29 -40.48
CA THR A 135 -12.35 21.15 -40.10
C THR A 135 -12.16 20.52 -38.71
N THR A 136 -13.08 20.88 -37.82
CA THR A 136 -13.53 20.06 -36.70
C THR A 136 -13.91 18.64 -37.17
N PRO A 137 -13.32 17.61 -36.56
CA PRO A 137 -14.15 16.67 -35.82
C PRO A 137 -13.62 16.48 -34.39
N ALA A 138 -14.55 16.33 -33.45
CA ALA A 138 -14.25 15.95 -32.08
C ALA A 138 -13.50 14.61 -32.03
N PRO A 139 -12.39 14.47 -31.28
CA PRO A 139 -11.89 13.18 -30.86
C PRO A 139 -12.53 12.81 -29.52
N THR A 140 -13.53 11.94 -29.58
CA THR A 140 -13.82 10.99 -28.50
C THR A 140 -12.55 10.19 -28.24
N ALA A 141 -11.87 10.40 -27.11
CA ALA A 141 -10.82 9.50 -26.67
C ALA A 141 -11.45 8.13 -26.33
N PRO A 142 -11.09 7.02 -26.99
CA PRO A 142 -11.55 5.71 -26.56
C PRO A 142 -10.84 5.36 -25.24
N ALA A 143 -11.62 5.06 -24.20
CA ALA A 143 -11.11 4.45 -22.98
C ALA A 143 -10.43 3.12 -23.34
N THR A 144 -9.10 3.10 -23.45
CA THR A 144 -8.35 1.93 -23.91
C THR A 144 -8.04 1.01 -22.73
N GLN A 145 -9.04 0.69 -21.92
CA GLN A 145 -8.94 -0.30 -20.85
C GLN A 145 -9.30 -1.68 -21.38
N VAL A 146 -8.43 -2.65 -21.17
CA VAL A 146 -8.65 -4.07 -21.49
C VAL A 146 -8.87 -4.87 -20.21
N LYS A 147 -9.63 -5.95 -20.32
CA LYS A 147 -9.93 -6.86 -19.20
C LYS A 147 -9.10 -8.13 -19.32
N LEU A 148 -8.38 -8.48 -18.26
CA LEU A 148 -7.68 -9.75 -18.11
C LEU A 148 -8.48 -10.72 -17.23
N THR A 149 -8.75 -11.91 -17.77
CA THR A 149 -9.29 -13.04 -17.01
C THR A 149 -8.27 -14.18 -17.02
N LEU A 150 -7.90 -14.69 -15.85
CA LEU A 150 -6.93 -15.75 -15.68
C LEU A 150 -7.43 -16.79 -14.68
N ARG A 151 -7.50 -18.05 -15.10
CA ARG A 151 -7.84 -19.20 -14.25
C ARG A 151 -6.66 -20.16 -14.21
N THR A 152 -6.40 -20.75 -13.04
CA THR A 152 -5.42 -21.84 -12.92
C THR A 152 -6.06 -23.10 -12.37
N GLN A 153 -5.47 -24.24 -12.68
CA GLN A 153 -5.76 -25.51 -12.05
C GLN A 153 -4.47 -26.08 -11.45
N PRO A 154 -4.34 -26.20 -10.11
CA PRO A 154 -5.30 -25.79 -9.07
C PRO A 154 -5.46 -24.26 -8.95
N GLU A 155 -6.57 -23.82 -8.35
CA GLU A 155 -6.83 -22.41 -8.04
C GLU A 155 -5.95 -21.91 -6.87
N GLY A 156 -5.83 -20.59 -6.73
CA GLY A 156 -5.03 -19.96 -5.67
C GLY A 156 -3.58 -19.66 -6.05
N ALA A 157 -3.24 -19.67 -7.34
CA ALA A 157 -1.93 -19.26 -7.84
C ALA A 157 -1.76 -17.74 -7.75
N ARG A 158 -0.58 -17.29 -7.32
CA ARG A 158 -0.18 -15.87 -7.28
C ARG A 158 0.10 -15.40 -8.70
N VAL A 159 -0.56 -14.34 -9.11
CA VAL A 159 -0.44 -13.76 -10.44
C VAL A 159 0.27 -12.43 -10.36
N TYR A 160 1.26 -12.24 -11.22
CA TYR A 160 2.00 -11.00 -11.39
C TYR A 160 1.95 -10.57 -12.86
N LEU A 161 1.90 -9.28 -13.10
CA LEU A 161 2.03 -8.68 -14.43
C LEU A 161 3.10 -7.60 -14.35
N ASP A 162 4.19 -7.78 -15.10
CA ASP A 162 5.42 -6.96 -14.99
C ASP A 162 5.86 -6.76 -13.54
N ASN A 163 5.95 -7.87 -12.82
CA ASN A 163 6.35 -7.94 -11.41
C ASN A 163 5.35 -7.28 -10.43
N ARG A 164 4.22 -6.74 -10.90
CA ARG A 164 3.14 -6.24 -10.05
C ARG A 164 2.17 -7.36 -9.71
N PHE A 165 1.97 -7.62 -8.42
CA PHE A 165 1.00 -8.61 -7.94
C PHE A 165 -0.44 -8.20 -8.26
N LEU A 166 -1.14 -9.03 -9.03
CA LEU A 166 -2.55 -8.85 -9.39
C LEU A 166 -3.52 -9.54 -8.42
N GLY A 167 -3.08 -10.62 -7.77
CA GLY A 167 -3.90 -11.38 -6.83
C GLY A 167 -3.71 -12.89 -6.93
N LEU A 168 -4.63 -13.63 -6.31
CA LEU A 168 -4.72 -15.08 -6.42
C LEU A 168 -5.73 -15.46 -7.50
N THR A 169 -5.47 -16.50 -8.28
CA THR A 169 -6.46 -17.02 -9.23
C THR A 169 -7.66 -17.65 -8.53
N PRO A 170 -8.86 -17.54 -9.12
CA PRO A 170 -9.16 -16.93 -10.43
C PRO A 170 -9.19 -15.39 -10.41
N VAL A 171 -8.47 -14.76 -11.36
CA VAL A 171 -8.54 -13.32 -11.62
C VAL A 171 -9.57 -13.11 -12.73
N SER A 172 -10.62 -12.33 -12.48
CA SER A 172 -11.71 -12.14 -13.46
C SER A 172 -11.87 -10.67 -13.81
N GLY A 173 -11.79 -10.35 -15.11
CA GLY A 173 -12.11 -9.02 -15.62
C GLY A 173 -11.24 -7.88 -15.07
N PHE A 174 -10.00 -8.15 -14.67
CA PHE A 174 -9.11 -7.14 -14.09
C PHE A 174 -8.79 -6.06 -15.13
N PRO A 175 -9.11 -4.77 -14.88
CA PRO A 175 -8.86 -3.70 -15.82
C PRO A 175 -7.36 -3.39 -15.90
N LEU A 176 -6.83 -3.34 -17.12
CA LEU A 176 -5.45 -3.01 -17.44
C LEU A 176 -5.44 -1.96 -18.54
N ASP A 177 -4.41 -1.11 -18.54
CA ASP A 177 -4.15 -0.22 -19.66
C ASP A 177 -3.72 -1.06 -20.87
N ALA A 178 -4.34 -0.80 -22.02
CA ALA A 178 -3.98 -1.50 -23.25
C ALA A 178 -2.53 -1.18 -23.64
N ARG A 179 -1.79 -2.22 -24.00
CA ARG A 179 -0.40 -2.13 -24.45
C ARG A 179 -0.05 -3.33 -25.30
N ASP A 180 1.04 -3.20 -26.06
CA ASP A 180 1.44 -4.24 -27.01
C ASP A 180 1.69 -5.58 -26.32
N THR A 181 2.43 -5.58 -25.21
CA THR A 181 2.77 -6.79 -24.47
C THR A 181 2.97 -6.53 -22.98
N ALA A 182 2.83 -7.57 -22.16
CA ALA A 182 3.21 -7.58 -20.74
C ALA A 182 3.73 -8.96 -20.32
N ASN A 183 4.61 -9.00 -19.33
CA ASN A 183 5.13 -10.23 -18.77
C ASN A 183 4.19 -10.75 -17.69
N LEU A 184 3.46 -11.82 -18.00
CA LEU A 184 2.61 -12.53 -17.05
C LEU A 184 3.43 -13.58 -16.32
N ARG A 185 3.44 -13.51 -14.98
CA ARG A 185 4.04 -14.51 -14.12
C ARG A 185 3.01 -15.15 -13.20
N VAL A 186 3.01 -16.48 -13.12
CA VAL A 186 2.10 -17.26 -12.28
C VAL A 186 2.90 -18.20 -11.39
N GLU A 187 2.74 -18.07 -10.08
CA GLU A 187 3.45 -18.85 -9.06
C GLU A 187 2.47 -19.61 -8.18
N TYR A 188 2.76 -20.88 -7.88
CA TYR A 188 1.99 -21.65 -6.89
C TYR A 188 2.92 -22.62 -6.17
N GLY A 189 2.81 -22.69 -4.84
CA GLY A 189 3.76 -23.42 -4.01
C GLY A 189 3.84 -24.91 -4.38
N GLY A 190 5.05 -25.38 -4.70
CA GLY A 190 5.29 -26.77 -5.14
C GLY A 190 4.99 -27.04 -6.62
N PHE A 191 4.72 -26.00 -7.42
CA PHE A 191 4.49 -26.09 -8.86
C PHE A 191 5.47 -25.19 -9.61
N LYS A 192 5.69 -25.47 -10.90
CA LYS A 192 6.61 -24.69 -11.74
C LYS A 192 6.04 -23.29 -12.01
N THR A 193 6.86 -22.26 -11.80
CA THR A 193 6.54 -20.88 -12.17
C THR A 193 6.43 -20.74 -13.68
N ILE A 194 5.40 -20.06 -14.13
CA ILE A 194 5.19 -19.71 -15.54
C ILE A 194 5.49 -18.24 -15.70
N GLU A 195 6.34 -17.90 -16.66
CA GLU A 195 6.64 -16.53 -17.07
C GLU A 195 6.51 -16.46 -18.59
N GLU A 196 5.52 -15.72 -19.09
CA GLU A 196 5.26 -15.60 -20.53
C GLU A 196 4.84 -14.18 -20.90
N ARG A 197 5.25 -13.73 -22.08
CA ARG A 197 4.91 -12.42 -22.62
C ARG A 197 3.60 -12.50 -23.39
N ILE A 198 2.56 -11.84 -22.88
CA ILE A 198 1.21 -11.87 -23.45
C ILE A 198 0.84 -10.53 -24.11
N PRO A 199 0.08 -10.53 -25.23
CA PRO A 199 -0.44 -9.30 -25.81
C PRO A 199 -1.62 -8.75 -25.01
N LEU A 200 -1.70 -7.42 -24.85
CA LEU A 200 -2.76 -6.73 -24.09
C LEU A 200 -3.48 -5.63 -24.89
N GLN A 201 -3.56 -5.78 -26.21
CA GLN A 201 -4.27 -4.84 -27.08
C GLN A 201 -5.80 -5.00 -27.02
N ARG A 202 -6.28 -6.14 -26.51
CA ARG A 202 -7.70 -6.47 -26.37
C ARG A 202 -7.94 -7.24 -25.08
N ASN A 203 -9.22 -7.45 -24.75
CA ASN A 203 -9.61 -8.33 -23.65
C ASN A 203 -9.02 -9.74 -23.87
N VAL A 204 -8.37 -10.28 -22.85
CA VAL A 204 -7.68 -11.57 -22.93
C VAL A 204 -8.12 -12.48 -21.80
N ALA A 205 -8.29 -13.76 -22.14
CA ALA A 205 -8.66 -14.81 -21.21
C ALA A 205 -7.69 -15.99 -21.35
N TYR A 206 -7.06 -16.38 -20.24
CA TYR A 206 -6.10 -17.47 -20.18
C TYR A 206 -6.51 -18.51 -19.14
N THR A 207 -6.30 -19.78 -19.47
CA THR A 207 -6.42 -20.89 -18.53
C THR A 207 -5.09 -21.63 -18.45
N VAL A 208 -4.60 -21.88 -17.25
CA VAL A 208 -3.27 -22.45 -17.02
C VAL A 208 -3.36 -23.69 -16.16
N LYS A 209 -2.88 -24.83 -16.67
CA LYS A 209 -2.81 -26.08 -15.92
C LYS A 209 -1.41 -26.23 -15.32
N LEU A 210 -1.25 -25.99 -14.03
CA LEU A 210 0.05 -26.01 -13.38
C LEU A 210 0.55 -27.45 -13.21
N GLN A 211 1.80 -27.71 -13.60
CA GLN A 211 2.45 -29.02 -13.47
C GLN A 211 3.42 -29.02 -12.26
N ARG A 212 3.52 -30.16 -11.58
CA ARG A 212 4.56 -30.41 -10.56
C ARG A 212 5.80 -30.97 -11.27
N GLY A 213 6.95 -30.31 -11.16
CA GLY A 213 8.23 -30.76 -11.75
C GLY A 213 8.56 -30.24 -13.16
N SER A 214 9.74 -30.60 -13.67
CA SER A 214 10.34 -30.08 -14.92
C SER A 214 9.63 -30.58 -16.18
N GLY A 215 8.58 -29.87 -16.58
CA GLY A 215 7.91 -29.98 -17.89
C GLY A 215 7.55 -28.61 -18.46
N THR A 216 7.34 -28.52 -19.77
CA THR A 216 6.90 -27.29 -20.44
C THR A 216 5.39 -27.16 -20.30
N THR A 217 4.93 -26.29 -19.40
CA THR A 217 3.51 -25.92 -19.30
C THR A 217 3.24 -24.78 -20.29
N ALA A 218 2.42 -25.02 -21.31
CA ALA A 218 2.03 -24.00 -22.27
C ALA A 218 0.80 -23.21 -21.78
N LEU A 219 0.80 -21.89 -21.94
CA LEU A 219 -0.43 -21.09 -21.88
C LEU A 219 -1.33 -21.48 -23.06
N VAL A 220 -2.58 -21.86 -22.77
CA VAL A 220 -3.58 -22.07 -23.82
C VAL A 220 -4.45 -20.81 -23.89
N PRO A 221 -4.33 -19.98 -24.93
CA PRO A 221 -5.24 -18.87 -25.13
C PRO A 221 -6.65 -19.43 -25.33
N VAL A 222 -7.60 -18.94 -24.52
CA VAL A 222 -9.02 -19.26 -24.73
C VAL A 222 -9.56 -18.17 -25.63
N THR A 223 -9.85 -18.51 -26.89
CA THR A 223 -10.58 -17.62 -27.78
C THR A 223 -11.96 -17.34 -27.16
N PRO A 224 -12.34 -16.07 -26.92
CA PRO A 224 -13.70 -15.79 -26.54
C PRO A 224 -14.64 -16.30 -27.65
N PRO A 225 -15.77 -16.94 -27.31
CA PRO A 225 -16.74 -17.35 -28.33
C PRO A 225 -17.16 -16.13 -29.15
N PRO A 226 -17.34 -16.26 -30.48
CA PRO A 226 -17.72 -15.14 -31.32
C PRO A 226 -19.03 -14.52 -30.79
N PRO A 227 -19.16 -13.18 -30.78
CA PRO A 227 -20.43 -12.55 -30.46
C PRO A 227 -21.47 -13.06 -31.48
N LYS A 228 -22.52 -13.71 -30.97
CA LYS A 228 -23.66 -14.14 -31.79
C LYS A 228 -24.23 -12.88 -32.46
N PRO A 229 -24.44 -12.87 -33.80
CA PRO A 229 -24.96 -11.69 -34.48
C PRO A 229 -26.33 -11.32 -33.89
N THR A 230 -26.40 -10.16 -33.26
CA THR A 230 -27.67 -9.49 -32.92
C THR A 230 -28.22 -8.88 -34.19
N THR A 231 -29.18 -9.56 -34.79
CA THR A 231 -30.09 -8.99 -35.79
C THR A 231 -30.78 -7.76 -35.17
N PRO A 232 -30.79 -6.58 -35.82
CA PRO A 232 -31.60 -5.47 -35.36
C PRO A 232 -33.07 -5.79 -35.64
N VAL A 233 -33.85 -6.07 -34.60
CA VAL A 233 -35.31 -6.12 -34.72
C VAL A 233 -35.84 -4.72 -34.45
N ALA A 234 -36.57 -4.21 -35.45
CA ALA A 234 -37.24 -2.93 -35.46
C ALA A 234 -38.16 -2.75 -34.25
N ALA A 235 -38.19 -1.51 -33.76
CA ALA A 235 -39.12 -1.06 -32.74
C ALA A 235 -40.56 -1.16 -33.23
N THR A 236 -41.42 -1.82 -32.45
CA THR A 236 -42.80 -1.39 -32.18
C THR A 236 -43.31 -2.18 -30.96
N GLY A 237 -43.79 -1.49 -29.94
CA GLY A 237 -44.62 -2.07 -28.89
C GLY A 237 -44.03 -1.98 -27.49
N THR A 238 -44.32 -0.88 -26.80
CA THR A 238 -44.47 -0.92 -25.34
C THR A 238 -45.78 -1.64 -25.04
N PRO A 239 -45.76 -2.74 -24.27
CA PRO A 239 -46.70 -2.83 -23.16
C PRO A 239 -45.99 -3.21 -21.86
N THR A 240 -46.42 -2.52 -20.81
CA THR A 240 -46.46 -2.89 -19.38
C THR A 240 -45.55 -4.03 -18.90
N PRO A 241 -44.58 -3.76 -18.02
CA PRO A 241 -43.76 -4.80 -17.39
C PRO A 241 -44.57 -5.55 -16.32
N ASP A 242 -45.35 -6.55 -16.73
CA ASP A 242 -45.84 -7.58 -15.82
C ASP A 242 -44.90 -8.80 -15.85
N ALA A 243 -44.28 -9.00 -14.70
CA ALA A 243 -43.69 -10.24 -14.18
C ALA A 243 -42.66 -10.98 -15.06
N VAL A 244 -41.41 -10.51 -15.01
CA VAL A 244 -40.26 -11.43 -15.08
C VAL A 244 -40.30 -12.29 -13.81
N PRO A 245 -40.26 -13.63 -13.88
CA PRO A 245 -40.02 -14.42 -12.68
C PRO A 245 -38.63 -14.06 -12.18
N THR A 246 -38.60 -13.31 -11.07
CA THR A 246 -37.45 -13.11 -10.20
C THR A 246 -36.70 -14.45 -10.08
N PRO A 247 -35.43 -14.56 -10.52
CA PRO A 247 -34.61 -15.69 -10.11
C PRO A 247 -34.61 -15.64 -8.59
N ALA A 248 -35.18 -16.66 -7.96
CA ALA A 248 -35.31 -16.76 -6.52
C ALA A 248 -34.01 -16.29 -5.88
N ALA A 249 -34.07 -15.14 -5.21
CA ALA A 249 -33.01 -14.65 -4.38
C ALA A 249 -32.78 -15.75 -3.35
N THR A 250 -31.73 -16.55 -3.55
CA THR A 250 -31.19 -17.36 -2.47
C THR A 250 -30.92 -16.36 -1.35
N PRO A 251 -31.52 -16.50 -0.15
CA PRO A 251 -31.26 -15.55 0.92
C PRO A 251 -29.76 -15.54 1.15
N ALA A 252 -29.10 -14.43 0.82
CA ALA A 252 -27.69 -14.24 1.05
C ALA A 252 -27.52 -14.09 2.56
N THR A 253 -27.52 -15.21 3.29
CA THR A 253 -27.24 -15.24 4.72
C THR A 253 -25.77 -14.88 4.89
N GLY A 254 -25.49 -13.63 5.25
CA GLY A 254 -24.13 -13.11 5.25
C GLY A 254 -24.02 -11.59 5.24
N VAL A 255 -22.78 -11.15 5.32
CA VAL A 255 -22.35 -9.75 5.38
C VAL A 255 -21.72 -9.39 4.04
N ARG A 256 -22.34 -8.47 3.32
CA ARG A 256 -21.85 -7.94 2.06
C ARG A 256 -21.19 -6.59 2.29
N LEU A 257 -19.92 -6.47 1.94
CA LEU A 257 -19.16 -5.22 1.94
C LEU A 257 -19.06 -4.67 0.52
N THR A 258 -19.50 -3.44 0.32
CA THR A 258 -19.34 -2.69 -0.95
C THR A 258 -18.35 -1.56 -0.72
N PHE A 259 -17.31 -1.49 -1.54
CA PHE A 259 -16.22 -0.53 -1.37
C PHE A 259 -16.45 0.66 -2.30
N THR A 260 -16.75 1.84 -1.78
CA THR A 260 -16.99 3.05 -2.59
C THR A 260 -15.72 3.87 -2.81
N GLY A 261 -14.66 3.59 -2.05
CA GLY A 261 -13.36 4.25 -2.15
C GLY A 261 -12.22 3.38 -1.62
N ARG A 262 -11.02 3.96 -1.50
CA ARG A 262 -9.85 3.24 -0.97
C ARG A 262 -9.96 3.09 0.55
N SER A 263 -10.04 1.84 1.01
CA SER A 263 -10.02 1.50 2.44
C SER A 263 -9.27 0.19 2.64
N TRP A 264 -8.31 0.17 3.57
CA TRP A 264 -7.77 -1.11 4.04
C TRP A 264 -8.83 -1.79 4.90
N VAL A 265 -9.12 -3.06 4.63
CA VAL A 265 -10.12 -3.85 5.34
C VAL A 265 -9.53 -5.19 5.76
N ARG A 266 -9.77 -5.55 7.02
CA ARG A 266 -9.53 -6.88 7.57
C ARG A 266 -10.84 -7.46 8.08
N VAL A 267 -11.14 -8.70 7.68
CA VAL A 267 -12.31 -9.46 8.11
C VAL A 267 -11.83 -10.71 8.83
N THR A 268 -12.29 -10.92 10.06
CA THR A 268 -11.93 -12.07 10.90
C THR A 268 -13.17 -12.76 11.45
N GLN A 269 -13.15 -14.08 11.56
CA GLN A 269 -14.21 -14.89 12.17
C GLN A 269 -13.58 -15.86 13.17
N ALA A 270 -14.06 -15.87 14.42
CA ALA A 270 -13.53 -16.74 15.48
C ALA A 270 -11.99 -16.70 15.60
N GLY A 271 -11.38 -15.51 15.44
CA GLY A 271 -9.92 -15.32 15.50
C GLY A 271 -9.14 -15.65 14.21
N ARG A 272 -9.79 -16.23 13.19
CA ARG A 272 -9.18 -16.50 11.88
C ARG A 272 -9.43 -15.35 10.89
N THR A 273 -8.39 -14.89 10.21
CA THR A 273 -8.52 -13.87 9.15
C THR A 273 -9.10 -14.51 7.88
N LEU A 274 -10.27 -14.04 7.48
CA LEU A 274 -10.93 -14.43 6.23
C LEU A 274 -10.47 -13.57 5.05
N TYR A 275 -10.19 -12.29 5.30
CA TYR A 275 -9.73 -11.36 4.28
C TYR A 275 -8.90 -10.24 4.89
N GLU A 276 -7.86 -9.80 4.18
CA GLU A 276 -7.08 -8.61 4.52
C GLU A 276 -6.51 -7.96 3.25
N GLY A 277 -6.72 -6.66 3.09
CA GLY A 277 -6.18 -5.92 1.95
C GLY A 277 -6.89 -4.60 1.69
N ILE A 278 -6.58 -3.97 0.55
CA ILE A 278 -7.25 -2.75 0.07
C ILE A 278 -8.06 -3.14 -1.17
N PRO A 279 -9.39 -3.33 -1.06
CA PRO A 279 -10.24 -3.62 -2.21
C PRO A 279 -10.29 -2.47 -3.21
N THR A 280 -10.57 -2.81 -4.48
CA THR A 280 -10.80 -1.82 -5.52
C THR A 280 -12.13 -1.08 -5.26
N PRO A 281 -12.18 0.26 -5.39
CA PRO A 281 -13.43 0.99 -5.38
C PRO A 281 -14.40 0.45 -6.44
N GLY A 282 -15.69 0.36 -6.10
CA GLY A 282 -16.75 -0.29 -6.88
C GLY A 282 -16.85 -1.80 -6.71
N SER A 283 -15.92 -2.46 -6.01
CA SER A 283 -16.00 -3.91 -5.78
C SER A 283 -16.90 -4.27 -4.58
N THR A 284 -17.39 -5.50 -4.59
CA THR A 284 -18.20 -6.07 -3.50
C THR A 284 -17.57 -7.38 -3.02
N ARG A 285 -17.70 -7.66 -1.73
CA ARG A 285 -17.25 -8.90 -1.10
C ARG A 285 -18.33 -9.43 -0.17
N ASP A 286 -18.61 -10.72 -0.28
CA ASP A 286 -19.57 -11.43 0.58
C ASP A 286 -18.83 -12.27 1.61
N PHE A 287 -19.31 -12.26 2.85
CA PHE A 287 -18.78 -13.00 3.99
C PHE A 287 -19.92 -13.67 4.76
N PRO A 288 -19.65 -14.75 5.52
CA PRO A 288 -20.64 -15.33 6.43
C PRO A 288 -21.00 -14.35 7.55
N SER A 289 -22.09 -14.61 8.28
CA SER A 289 -22.40 -13.89 9.53
C SER A 289 -21.44 -14.28 10.67
N GLY A 290 -21.39 -13.46 11.72
CA GLY A 290 -20.46 -13.61 12.84
C GLY A 290 -19.04 -13.11 12.53
N VAL A 291 -18.89 -12.20 11.58
CA VAL A 291 -17.58 -11.66 11.17
C VAL A 291 -17.31 -10.32 11.84
N MET A 292 -16.08 -10.15 12.32
CA MET A 292 -15.54 -8.86 12.76
C MET A 292 -14.81 -8.22 11.58
N VAL A 293 -15.31 -7.07 11.15
CA VAL A 293 -14.75 -6.27 10.07
C VAL A 293 -14.05 -5.05 10.67
N ARG A 294 -12.81 -4.80 10.28
CA ARG A 294 -12.06 -3.58 10.58
C ARG A 294 -11.74 -2.85 9.29
N ALA A 295 -12.20 -1.61 9.17
CA ALA A 295 -11.92 -0.75 8.03
C ALA A 295 -11.06 0.44 8.47
N GLY A 296 -9.97 0.73 7.75
CA GLY A 296 -9.09 1.87 8.02
C GLY A 296 -9.71 3.20 7.63
N ASN A 297 -10.49 3.21 6.54
CA ASN A 297 -11.30 4.34 6.11
C ASN A 297 -12.77 3.89 5.95
N PRO A 298 -13.59 3.93 7.00
CA PRO A 298 -14.91 3.32 6.99
C PRO A 298 -15.96 4.14 6.21
N THR A 299 -15.71 5.41 5.88
CA THR A 299 -16.60 6.19 5.00
C THR A 299 -16.60 5.69 3.55
N ALA A 300 -15.53 4.99 3.16
CA ALA A 300 -15.34 4.40 1.85
C ALA A 300 -15.85 2.94 1.75
N VAL A 301 -16.57 2.46 2.78
CA VAL A 301 -17.10 1.11 2.86
C VAL A 301 -18.58 1.18 3.22
N GLN A 302 -19.40 0.41 2.53
CA GLN A 302 -20.79 0.17 2.86
C GLN A 302 -20.98 -1.30 3.23
N VAL A 303 -21.90 -1.59 4.15
CA VAL A 303 -22.20 -2.92 4.65
C VAL A 303 -23.69 -3.21 4.54
N SER A 304 -24.03 -4.39 4.04
CA SER A 304 -25.38 -4.94 4.00
C SER A 304 -25.35 -6.29 4.71
N VAL A 305 -26.32 -6.54 5.60
CA VAL A 305 -26.44 -7.80 6.34
C VAL A 305 -27.73 -8.48 5.91
N ASN A 306 -27.66 -9.75 5.53
CA ASN A 306 -28.82 -10.58 5.15
C ASN A 306 -29.69 -9.93 4.06
N GLY A 307 -29.08 -9.19 3.13
CA GLY A 307 -29.78 -8.53 2.03
C GLY A 307 -30.51 -7.22 2.40
N GLN A 308 -30.33 -6.69 3.61
CA GLN A 308 -30.85 -5.37 3.97
C GLN A 308 -30.12 -4.24 3.23
N THR A 309 -30.72 -3.05 3.19
CA THR A 309 -30.15 -1.85 2.55
C THR A 309 -28.71 -1.62 3.00
N ALA A 310 -27.82 -1.33 2.05
CA ALA A 310 -26.42 -1.08 2.36
C ALA A 310 -26.27 0.23 3.15
N GLU A 311 -25.71 0.14 4.36
CA GLU A 311 -25.43 1.28 5.23
C GLU A 311 -23.95 1.67 5.17
N ALA A 312 -23.64 2.94 5.43
CA ALA A 312 -22.26 3.37 5.59
C ALA A 312 -21.61 2.63 6.78
N PHE A 313 -20.39 2.11 6.58
CA PHE A 313 -19.71 1.36 7.63
C PHE A 313 -19.36 2.25 8.82
N GLY A 314 -19.01 3.51 8.57
CA GLY A 314 -18.80 4.53 9.59
C GLY A 314 -18.91 5.96 9.05
N ALA A 315 -19.15 6.93 9.95
CA ALA A 315 -19.37 8.34 9.61
C ALA A 315 -18.09 9.20 9.58
N SER A 316 -16.93 8.65 9.95
CA SER A 316 -15.67 9.38 10.02
C SER A 316 -14.53 8.57 9.38
N ALA A 317 -13.49 9.23 8.86
CA ALA A 317 -12.38 8.57 8.17
C ALA A 317 -11.39 7.81 9.10
N SER A 318 -11.73 7.67 10.39
CA SER A 318 -10.92 6.97 11.38
C SER A 318 -11.18 5.48 11.35
N ALA A 319 -10.15 4.67 11.63
CA ALA A 319 -10.28 3.22 11.62
C ALA A 319 -11.40 2.75 12.57
N LEU A 320 -12.32 1.93 12.06
CA LEU A 320 -13.49 1.44 12.79
C LEU A 320 -13.56 -0.09 12.71
N THR A 321 -13.96 -0.71 13.81
CA THR A 321 -14.18 -2.17 13.90
C THR A 321 -15.64 -2.42 14.28
N ARG A 322 -16.33 -3.28 13.52
CA ARG A 322 -17.73 -3.68 13.76
C ARG A 322 -17.88 -5.18 13.57
N THR A 323 -18.79 -5.77 14.33
CA THR A 323 -19.15 -7.19 14.22
C THR A 323 -20.57 -7.29 13.67
N PHE A 324 -20.78 -8.26 12.78
CA PHE A 324 -22.04 -8.52 12.09
C PHE A 324 -22.33 -10.01 12.09
#